data_AF-A0A962EKD2-F1
#
_entry.id   AF-A0A962EKD2-F1
#
_cell.length_a   1.000
_cell.length_b   1.000
_cell.length_c   1.000
_cell.angle_alpha   90.00
_cell.angle_beta   90.00
_cell.angle_gamma   90.00
#
_symmetry.space_group_name_H-M   'P 1'
#
loop_
_entity.id
_entity.type
_entity.pdbx_description
1 polymer ?
#
loop_
_entity_poly.entity_id
_entity_poly.type
_entity_poly.pdbx_seq_one_letter_code
_entity_poly.pdbx_strand_id
1 'polypeptide(L)'
;RRLMMLRTCATRLAEAAPARPAPTPTPTPTQASPSASTPAAPTPSQPTRPAAVSGSAAFDSSRAQALESRLARITDKLKVTARAVSDTALATARVSWQRRSDALEDELSQAGARARSIRQARDNGALGGLERDLAALDARVDKFAADLGDAVNRGRGVALADARSQLQRGVDAGARALSANADGDTPAAQALRKALDQGRSLLSSGDAARIQTASAALESALRQMETSQARRALAGQVRSRLQPLAAAWLQGDFAKVASWSNESELASVPAAHAEALLMRAAARYELYVLGGERDMALFEQVRVDLRAARRISDQLQPSKNAYSPRFRALFASTR
;
A
#
# COMPACT_ATOMS: atom_id res chain seq x y z
N ARG A 1 -33.95 11.90 -1.92
CA ARG A 1 -34.07 11.32 -3.29
C ARG A 1 -32.88 11.60 -4.23
N ARG A 2 -31.97 12.53 -3.95
CA ARG A 2 -30.73 12.75 -4.76
C ARG A 2 -29.51 11.90 -4.36
N LEU A 3 -29.59 11.10 -3.30
CA LEU A 3 -28.50 10.23 -2.82
C LEU A 3 -28.60 8.77 -3.30
N MET A 4 -29.63 8.40 -4.07
CA MET A 4 -29.80 7.04 -4.61
C MET A 4 -29.28 6.86 -6.05
N MET A 5 -28.88 7.94 -6.74
CA MET A 5 -28.38 7.87 -8.13
C MET A 5 -26.86 7.70 -8.27
N LEU A 6 -26.08 7.78 -7.18
CA LEU A 6 -24.61 7.69 -7.26
C LEU A 6 -24.06 6.27 -7.02
N ARG A 7 -24.92 5.28 -6.75
CA ARG A 7 -24.49 3.88 -6.57
C ARG A 7 -24.63 2.99 -7.82
N THR A 8 -25.20 3.49 -8.90
CA THR A 8 -25.41 2.72 -10.16
C THR A 8 -24.36 2.97 -11.24
N CYS A 9 -23.38 3.86 -11.04
CA CYS A 9 -22.30 4.07 -12.01
C CYS A 9 -21.00 3.29 -11.70
N ALA A 10 -20.86 2.68 -10.52
CA ALA A 10 -19.67 1.91 -10.17
C ALA A 10 -19.67 0.46 -10.71
N THR A 11 -20.83 -0.05 -11.13
CA THR A 11 -21.01 -1.44 -11.61
C THR A 11 -20.91 -1.62 -13.13
N ARG A 12 -20.67 -0.56 -13.91
CA ARG A 12 -20.50 -0.64 -15.38
C ARG A 12 -19.07 -0.40 -15.90
N LEU A 13 -18.08 -0.34 -15.01
CA LEU A 13 -16.67 -0.16 -15.38
C LEU A 13 -15.79 -1.39 -15.11
N ALA A 14 -16.39 -2.53 -14.76
CA ALA A 14 -15.72 -3.83 -14.60
C ALA A 14 -15.93 -4.79 -15.78
N GLU A 15 -16.54 -4.32 -16.88
CA GLU A 15 -16.80 -5.13 -18.08
C GLU A 15 -16.23 -4.43 -19.32
N ALA A 16 -14.91 -4.25 -19.31
CA ALA A 16 -14.11 -3.91 -20.48
C ALA A 16 -12.79 -4.69 -20.38
N ALA A 17 -12.90 -6.01 -20.50
CA ALA A 17 -11.74 -6.83 -20.80
C ALA A 17 -11.20 -6.41 -22.18
N PRO A 18 -9.90 -6.18 -22.35
CA PRO A 18 -9.33 -5.96 -23.67
C PRO A 18 -9.54 -7.24 -24.50
N ALA A 19 -10.20 -7.08 -25.64
CA ALA A 19 -10.34 -8.12 -26.63
C ALA A 19 -8.96 -8.70 -26.96
N ARG A 20 -8.84 -10.00 -26.75
CA ARG A 20 -7.67 -10.81 -27.11
C ARG A 20 -7.42 -10.65 -28.62
N PRO A 21 -6.25 -10.16 -29.07
CA PRO A 21 -5.95 -10.16 -30.50
C PRO A 21 -5.91 -11.60 -31.00
N ALA A 22 -6.51 -11.82 -32.17
CA ALA A 22 -6.51 -13.10 -32.87
C ALA A 22 -5.07 -13.60 -33.09
N PRO A 23 -4.83 -14.93 -33.03
CA PRO A 23 -3.53 -15.48 -33.35
C PRO A 23 -3.19 -15.19 -34.81
N THR A 24 -2.14 -14.42 -35.05
CA THR A 24 -1.50 -14.29 -36.36
C THR A 24 -1.05 -15.67 -36.85
N PRO A 25 -1.29 -16.01 -38.13
CA PRO A 25 -0.84 -17.28 -38.69
C PRO A 25 0.69 -17.33 -38.73
N THR A 26 1.22 -18.44 -38.23
CA THR A 26 2.62 -18.83 -38.30
C THR A 26 3.09 -18.86 -39.76
N PRO A 27 4.16 -18.14 -40.15
CA PRO A 27 4.77 -18.36 -41.45
C PRO A 27 5.45 -19.73 -41.47
N THR A 28 5.02 -20.55 -42.41
CA THR A 28 5.59 -21.82 -42.84
C THR A 28 7.11 -21.74 -42.97
N PRO A 29 7.89 -22.66 -42.39
CA PRO A 29 9.32 -22.77 -42.71
C PRO A 29 9.47 -23.27 -44.15
N THR A 30 9.99 -22.42 -45.03
CA THR A 30 10.44 -22.82 -46.36
C THR A 30 11.61 -23.78 -46.21
N GLN A 31 11.38 -25.05 -46.56
CA GLN A 31 12.41 -26.04 -46.87
C GLN A 31 13.36 -25.46 -47.92
N ALA A 32 14.63 -25.30 -47.55
CA ALA A 32 15.72 -25.20 -48.52
C ALA A 32 16.29 -26.61 -48.74
N SER A 33 16.18 -27.04 -49.99
CA SER A 33 16.69 -28.29 -50.56
C SER A 33 18.21 -28.47 -50.44
N PRO A 34 18.69 -29.72 -50.57
CA PRO A 34 20.09 -30.09 -50.43
C PRO A 34 20.86 -29.84 -51.74
N SER A 35 22.10 -29.39 -51.64
CA SER A 35 23.09 -29.33 -52.72
C SER A 35 24.45 -29.14 -52.08
N ALA A 36 25.56 -29.72 -52.51
CA ALA A 36 25.82 -30.81 -53.42
C ALA A 36 27.25 -31.25 -53.05
N SER A 37 27.51 -32.55 -53.08
CA SER A 37 28.87 -33.09 -53.05
C SER A 37 29.66 -32.55 -54.23
N THR A 38 30.87 -32.03 -54.01
CA THR A 38 31.82 -31.69 -55.10
C THR A 38 33.24 -31.99 -54.59
N PRO A 39 34.11 -32.55 -55.45
CA PRO A 39 35.17 -33.46 -55.04
C PRO A 39 36.51 -32.79 -54.74
N ALA A 40 37.38 -33.59 -54.11
CA ALA A 40 38.77 -33.32 -53.83
C ALA A 40 39.59 -32.91 -55.06
N ALA A 41 40.43 -31.89 -54.89
CA ALA A 41 41.61 -31.60 -55.72
C ALA A 41 42.57 -30.67 -54.92
N PRO A 42 43.82 -30.48 -55.34
CA PRO A 42 44.99 -31.16 -54.79
C PRO A 42 45.84 -30.26 -53.87
N THR A 43 46.67 -30.93 -53.09
CA THR A 43 47.75 -30.44 -52.24
C THR A 43 48.60 -29.37 -52.92
N PRO A 44 48.64 -28.11 -52.43
CA PRO A 44 49.71 -27.18 -52.77
C PRO A 44 50.94 -27.47 -51.91
N SER A 45 52.06 -27.68 -52.60
CA SER A 45 53.40 -27.87 -52.07
C SER A 45 53.76 -26.81 -51.01
N GLN A 46 54.25 -27.29 -49.88
CA GLN A 46 54.79 -26.46 -48.80
C GLN A 46 56.00 -25.65 -49.29
N PRO A 47 55.99 -24.31 -49.16
CA PRO A 47 57.23 -23.54 -49.18
C PRO A 47 57.96 -23.76 -47.85
N THR A 48 59.15 -24.33 -47.94
CA THR A 48 60.09 -24.53 -46.83
C THR A 48 60.41 -23.17 -46.19
N ARG A 49 59.73 -22.87 -45.09
CA ARG A 49 59.94 -21.64 -44.32
C ARG A 49 61.29 -21.73 -43.60
N PRO A 50 62.18 -20.73 -43.75
CA PRO A 50 63.46 -20.73 -43.05
C PRO A 50 63.24 -20.75 -41.54
N ALA A 51 64.02 -21.57 -40.85
CA ALA A 51 64.05 -21.68 -39.40
C ALA A 51 64.47 -20.32 -38.80
N ALA A 52 63.48 -19.49 -38.50
CA ALA A 52 63.68 -18.31 -37.67
C ALA A 52 64.03 -18.81 -36.27
N VAL A 53 65.24 -18.47 -35.82
CA VAL A 53 65.72 -18.69 -34.48
C VAL A 53 64.79 -17.95 -33.52
N SER A 54 63.80 -18.68 -32.99
CA SER A 54 62.92 -18.19 -31.93
C SER A 54 63.74 -18.04 -30.65
N GLY A 55 64.35 -16.87 -30.47
CA GLY A 55 64.74 -16.42 -29.15
C GLY A 55 63.46 -16.33 -28.32
N SER A 56 63.18 -17.37 -27.53
CA SER A 56 62.06 -17.42 -26.60
C SER A 56 62.26 -16.30 -25.57
N ALA A 57 61.65 -15.14 -25.83
CA ALA A 57 61.60 -14.07 -24.85
C ALA A 57 60.95 -14.64 -23.59
N ALA A 58 61.63 -14.51 -22.45
CA ALA A 58 61.13 -15.00 -21.17
C ALA A 58 59.72 -14.43 -20.91
N PHE A 59 58.82 -15.27 -20.37
CA PHE A 59 57.46 -14.85 -20.02
C PHE A 59 57.49 -13.78 -18.93
N ASP A 60 56.76 -12.68 -19.12
CA ASP A 60 56.70 -11.58 -18.17
C ASP A 60 55.69 -11.86 -17.04
N SER A 61 56.15 -12.58 -16.01
CA SER A 61 55.35 -12.92 -14.83
C SER A 61 54.88 -11.69 -14.04
N SER A 62 55.66 -10.61 -14.05
CA SER A 62 55.35 -9.38 -13.33
C SER A 62 54.12 -8.69 -13.92
N ARG A 63 54.07 -8.59 -15.25
CA ARG A 63 52.92 -8.05 -15.98
C ARG A 63 51.67 -8.90 -15.79
N ALA A 64 51.81 -10.22 -15.81
CA ALA A 64 50.70 -11.13 -15.54
C ALA A 64 50.09 -10.91 -14.14
N GLN A 65 50.95 -10.77 -13.11
CA GLN A 65 50.51 -10.49 -11.73
C GLN A 65 49.85 -9.10 -11.59
N ALA A 66 50.33 -8.09 -12.33
CA ALA A 66 49.70 -6.77 -12.38
C ALA A 66 48.29 -6.82 -12.99
N LEU A 67 48.09 -7.62 -14.04
CA LEU A 67 46.77 -7.83 -14.66
C LEU A 67 45.80 -8.56 -13.71
N GLU A 68 46.27 -9.58 -12.99
CA GLU A 68 45.46 -10.26 -11.95
C GLU A 68 45.03 -9.30 -10.85
N SER A 69 45.97 -8.48 -10.36
CA SER A 69 45.69 -7.45 -9.35
C SER A 69 44.69 -6.42 -9.86
N ARG A 70 44.78 -6.03 -11.14
CA ARG A 70 43.82 -5.12 -11.78
C ARG A 70 42.44 -5.77 -11.88
N LEU A 71 42.35 -7.02 -12.32
CA LEU A 71 41.09 -7.75 -12.41
C LEU A 71 40.40 -7.84 -11.05
N ALA A 72 41.15 -8.17 -9.98
CA ALA A 72 40.61 -8.19 -8.63
C ALA A 72 40.00 -6.84 -8.21
N ARG A 73 40.70 -5.73 -8.48
CA ARG A 73 40.17 -4.37 -8.21
C ARG A 73 38.89 -4.06 -8.99
N ILE A 74 38.82 -4.41 -10.27
CA ILE A 74 37.61 -4.18 -11.08
C ILE A 74 36.44 -5.01 -10.54
N THR A 75 36.68 -6.28 -10.17
CA THR A 75 35.67 -7.15 -9.56
C THR A 75 35.13 -6.57 -8.26
N ASP A 76 36.00 -6.08 -7.37
CA ASP A 76 35.57 -5.47 -6.11
C ASP A 76 34.77 -4.18 -6.35
N LYS A 77 35.18 -3.36 -7.34
CA LYS A 77 34.45 -2.15 -7.75
C LYS A 77 33.06 -2.49 -8.27
N LEU A 78 32.92 -3.51 -9.11
CA LEU A 78 31.62 -3.97 -9.60
C LEU A 78 30.74 -4.48 -8.46
N LYS A 79 31.28 -5.28 -7.54
CA LYS A 79 30.52 -5.78 -6.37
C LYS A 79 29.99 -4.65 -5.48
N VAL A 80 30.79 -3.62 -5.22
CA VAL A 80 30.36 -2.44 -4.46
C VAL A 80 29.23 -1.72 -5.20
N THR A 81 29.38 -1.52 -6.51
CA THR A 81 28.38 -0.86 -7.35
C THR A 81 27.08 -1.67 -7.46
N ALA A 82 27.17 -2.99 -7.59
CA ALA A 82 26.02 -3.89 -7.67
C ALA A 82 25.14 -3.83 -6.41
N ARG A 83 25.73 -3.58 -5.22
CA ARG A 83 24.94 -3.37 -3.99
C ARG A 83 24.02 -2.15 -4.11
N ALA A 84 24.43 -1.10 -4.81
CA ALA A 84 23.60 0.09 -5.01
C ALA A 84 22.39 -0.16 -5.93
N VAL A 85 22.38 -1.24 -6.74
CA VAL A 85 21.21 -1.65 -7.54
C VAL A 85 20.01 -2.04 -6.65
N SER A 86 20.27 -2.43 -5.41
CA SER A 86 19.23 -2.75 -4.43
C SER A 86 18.52 -1.54 -3.82
N ASP A 87 18.96 -0.31 -4.14
CA ASP A 87 18.32 0.92 -3.64
C ASP A 87 16.83 0.96 -4.02
N THR A 88 15.99 1.43 -3.10
CA THR A 88 14.54 1.51 -3.29
C THR A 88 14.16 2.56 -4.33
N ALA A 89 14.99 3.59 -4.53
CA ALA A 89 14.80 4.62 -5.56
C ALA A 89 14.85 4.03 -6.99
N LEU A 90 15.42 2.84 -7.17
CA LEU A 90 15.52 2.15 -8.44
C LEU A 90 14.44 1.08 -8.65
N ALA A 91 13.44 0.97 -7.78
CA ALA A 91 12.48 -0.15 -7.79
C ALA A 91 11.87 -0.44 -9.18
N THR A 92 11.54 0.59 -9.96
CA THR A 92 10.95 0.47 -11.30
C THR A 92 11.96 0.09 -12.38
N ALA A 93 13.24 0.44 -12.22
CA ALA A 93 14.32 0.18 -13.18
C ALA A 93 15.27 -0.96 -12.73
N ARG A 94 15.04 -1.57 -11.57
CA ARG A 94 15.97 -2.51 -10.94
C ARG A 94 16.37 -3.66 -11.86
N VAL A 95 15.41 -4.23 -12.58
CA VAL A 95 15.66 -5.37 -13.49
C VAL A 95 16.62 -5.00 -14.62
N SER A 96 16.54 -3.78 -15.17
CA SER A 96 17.44 -3.37 -16.25
C SER A 96 18.85 -3.08 -15.74
N TRP A 97 18.98 -2.50 -14.54
CA TRP A 97 20.27 -2.31 -13.88
C TRP A 97 20.92 -3.63 -13.48
N GLN A 98 20.13 -4.58 -12.98
CA GLN A 98 20.61 -5.91 -12.64
C GLN A 98 21.19 -6.63 -13.87
N ARG A 99 20.45 -6.65 -14.99
CA ARG A 99 20.95 -7.27 -16.24
C ARG A 99 22.26 -6.66 -16.73
N ARG A 100 22.45 -5.35 -16.57
CA ARG A 100 23.70 -4.67 -16.93
C ARG A 100 24.85 -5.08 -16.00
N SER A 101 24.57 -5.22 -14.71
CA SER A 101 25.53 -5.73 -13.73
C SER A 101 25.94 -7.16 -14.04
N ASP A 102 24.96 -8.04 -14.29
CA ASP A 102 25.19 -9.46 -14.61
C ASP A 102 26.04 -9.60 -15.88
N ALA A 103 25.78 -8.79 -16.92
CA ALA A 103 26.57 -8.78 -18.15
C ALA A 103 28.04 -8.36 -17.91
N LEU A 104 28.29 -7.36 -17.04
CA LEU A 104 29.65 -6.97 -16.68
C LEU A 104 30.37 -8.04 -15.84
N GLU A 105 29.62 -8.77 -15.00
CA GLU A 105 30.14 -9.90 -14.22
C GLU A 105 30.54 -11.07 -15.12
N ASP A 106 29.73 -11.39 -16.14
CA ASP A 106 30.04 -12.39 -17.15
C ASP A 106 31.31 -12.02 -17.94
N GLU A 107 31.45 -10.76 -18.36
CA GLU A 107 32.66 -10.28 -19.04
C GLU A 107 33.91 -10.36 -18.15
N LEU A 108 33.80 -10.03 -16.86
CA LEU A 108 34.89 -10.18 -15.89
C LEU A 108 35.29 -11.64 -15.70
N SER A 109 34.31 -12.55 -15.62
CA SER A 109 34.54 -13.99 -15.50
C SER A 109 35.29 -14.52 -16.74
N GLN A 110 34.88 -14.09 -17.94
CA GLN A 110 35.56 -14.43 -19.20
C GLN A 110 36.99 -13.88 -19.24
N ALA A 111 37.19 -12.62 -18.86
CA ALA A 111 38.53 -12.02 -18.80
C ALA A 111 39.44 -12.78 -17.81
N GLY A 112 38.91 -13.22 -16.67
CA GLY A 112 39.63 -14.04 -15.70
C GLY A 112 40.00 -15.43 -16.24
N ALA A 113 39.10 -16.06 -17.02
CA ALA A 113 39.39 -17.32 -17.68
C ALA A 113 40.50 -17.16 -18.75
N ARG A 114 40.45 -16.09 -19.55
CA ARG A 114 41.49 -15.75 -20.54
C ARG A 114 42.83 -15.46 -19.87
N ALA A 115 42.85 -14.72 -18.76
CA ALA A 115 44.07 -14.45 -18.01
C ALA A 115 44.77 -15.74 -17.56
N ARG A 116 43.99 -16.71 -17.05
CA ARG A 116 44.50 -18.03 -16.66
C ARG A 116 45.04 -18.82 -17.86
N SER A 117 44.34 -18.82 -19.01
CA SER A 117 44.80 -19.54 -20.19
C SER A 117 46.07 -18.94 -20.79
N ILE A 118 46.18 -17.61 -20.87
CA ILE A 118 47.38 -16.90 -21.35
C ILE A 118 48.59 -17.22 -20.47
N ARG A 119 48.40 -17.23 -19.14
CA ARG A 119 49.45 -17.59 -18.18
C ARG A 119 49.93 -19.04 -18.33
N GLN A 120 49.00 -19.97 -18.56
CA GLN A 120 49.33 -21.38 -18.83
C GLN A 120 50.10 -21.55 -20.16
N ALA A 121 49.68 -20.85 -21.20
CA ALA A 121 50.32 -20.86 -22.51
C ALA A 121 51.63 -20.07 -22.59
N ARG A 122 51.91 -19.20 -21.59
CA ARG A 122 53.04 -18.28 -21.56
C ARG A 122 53.13 -17.35 -22.78
N ASP A 123 51.97 -16.90 -23.28
CA ASP A 123 51.86 -16.06 -24.48
C ASP A 123 51.98 -14.56 -24.15
N ASN A 124 53.16 -13.99 -24.36
CA ASN A 124 53.42 -12.56 -24.14
C ASN A 124 52.63 -11.64 -25.10
N GLY A 125 52.26 -12.11 -26.29
CA GLY A 125 51.48 -11.33 -27.26
C GLY A 125 50.03 -11.17 -26.81
N ALA A 126 49.44 -12.24 -26.30
CA ALA A 126 48.07 -12.22 -25.77
C ALA A 126 47.91 -11.34 -24.52
N LEU A 127 48.97 -11.19 -23.70
CA LEU A 127 48.96 -10.29 -22.52
C LEU A 127 48.61 -8.83 -22.90
N GLY A 128 49.11 -8.34 -24.04
CA GLY A 128 48.80 -6.97 -24.50
C GLY A 128 47.38 -6.80 -25.05
N GLY A 129 46.76 -7.89 -25.51
CA GLY A 129 45.32 -7.91 -25.82
C GLY A 129 44.49 -7.82 -24.54
N LEU A 130 44.78 -8.70 -23.58
CA LEU A 130 44.08 -8.73 -22.29
C LEU A 130 44.20 -7.41 -21.52
N GLU A 131 45.36 -6.75 -21.57
CA GLU A 131 45.55 -5.46 -20.92
C GLU A 131 44.62 -4.37 -21.47
N ARG A 132 44.44 -4.33 -22.80
CA ARG A 132 43.50 -3.42 -23.46
C ARG A 132 42.06 -3.76 -23.13
N ASP A 133 41.71 -5.04 -23.14
CA ASP A 133 40.38 -5.53 -22.77
C ASP A 133 40.04 -5.16 -21.32
N LEU A 134 40.97 -5.37 -20.38
CA LEU A 134 40.79 -4.99 -18.97
C LEU A 134 40.70 -3.48 -18.80
N ALA A 135 41.46 -2.69 -19.57
CA ALA A 135 41.32 -1.23 -19.54
C ALA A 135 39.95 -0.75 -20.05
N ALA A 136 39.43 -1.37 -21.12
CA ALA A 136 38.09 -1.07 -21.62
C ALA A 136 36.98 -1.54 -20.66
N LEU A 137 37.19 -2.64 -19.94
CA LEU A 137 36.26 -3.15 -18.94
C LEU A 137 36.21 -2.25 -17.70
N ASP A 138 37.37 -1.81 -17.21
CA ASP A 138 37.52 -0.84 -16.12
C ASP A 138 36.73 0.44 -16.41
N ALA A 139 36.93 1.03 -17.59
CA ALA A 139 36.19 2.23 -18.02
C ALA A 139 34.67 2.01 -18.11
N ARG A 140 34.22 0.80 -18.50
CA ARG A 140 32.78 0.46 -18.55
C ARG A 140 32.18 0.28 -17.15
N VAL A 141 32.92 -0.31 -16.21
CA VAL A 141 32.50 -0.40 -14.80
C VAL A 141 32.39 1.00 -14.18
N ASP A 142 33.32 1.90 -14.49
CA ASP A 142 33.32 3.29 -14.02
C ASP A 142 32.11 4.06 -14.54
N LYS A 143 31.84 3.93 -15.84
CA LYS A 143 30.66 4.52 -16.46
C LYS A 143 29.37 3.95 -15.86
N PHE A 144 29.29 2.64 -15.65
CA PHE A 144 28.14 2.00 -15.01
C PHE A 144 27.91 2.54 -13.59
N ALA A 145 28.96 2.71 -12.79
CA ALA A 145 28.86 3.28 -11.46
C ALA A 145 28.38 4.74 -11.48
N ALA A 146 28.87 5.57 -12.40
CA ALA A 146 28.42 6.95 -12.59
C ALA A 146 26.93 7.01 -13.01
N ASP A 147 26.56 6.27 -14.05
CA ASP A 147 25.18 6.20 -14.56
C ASP A 147 24.20 5.73 -13.49
N LEU A 148 24.60 4.74 -12.67
CA LEU A 148 23.81 4.23 -11.56
C LEU A 148 23.66 5.29 -10.45
N GLY A 149 24.74 5.98 -10.08
CA GLY A 149 24.71 7.09 -9.12
C GLY A 149 23.74 8.20 -9.54
N ASP A 150 23.80 8.61 -10.81
CA ASP A 150 22.89 9.61 -11.38
C ASP A 150 21.43 9.13 -11.41
N ALA A 151 21.21 7.85 -11.69
CA ALA A 151 19.88 7.26 -11.65
C ALA A 151 19.31 7.22 -10.23
N VAL A 152 20.11 6.86 -9.22
CA VAL A 152 19.71 6.88 -7.81
C VAL A 152 19.37 8.30 -7.37
N ASN A 153 20.21 9.28 -7.69
CA ASN A 153 19.98 10.68 -7.34
C ASN A 153 18.69 11.24 -7.96
N ARG A 154 18.46 10.95 -9.25
CA ARG A 154 17.21 11.32 -9.93
C ARG A 154 16.00 10.62 -9.31
N GLY A 155 16.09 9.32 -9.04
CA GLY A 155 15.02 8.55 -8.40
C GLY A 155 14.64 9.10 -7.02
N ARG A 156 15.64 9.45 -6.20
CA ARG A 156 15.43 10.10 -4.89
C ARG A 156 14.80 11.49 -5.04
N GLY A 157 15.23 12.27 -6.04
CA GLY A 157 14.64 13.59 -6.34
C GLY A 157 13.16 13.50 -6.72
N VAL A 158 12.80 12.54 -7.57
CA VAL A 158 11.39 12.27 -7.94
C VAL A 158 10.59 11.81 -6.72
N ALA A 159 11.10 10.85 -5.94
CA ALA A 159 10.42 10.37 -4.73
C ALA A 159 10.18 11.49 -3.70
N LEU A 160 11.13 12.41 -3.55
CA LEU A 160 10.99 13.60 -2.71
C LEU A 160 9.90 14.55 -3.24
N ALA A 161 9.89 14.82 -4.55
CA ALA A 161 8.87 15.67 -5.17
C ALA A 161 7.45 15.08 -5.04
N ASP A 162 7.32 13.78 -5.23
CA ASP A 162 6.06 13.05 -5.04
C ASP A 162 5.59 13.10 -3.58
N ALA A 163 6.50 12.84 -2.64
CA ALA A 163 6.20 12.92 -1.21
C ALA A 163 5.72 14.33 -0.81
N ARG A 164 6.39 15.38 -1.30
CA ARG A 164 5.97 16.78 -1.07
C ARG A 164 4.59 17.07 -1.67
N SER A 165 4.34 16.62 -2.90
CA SER A 165 3.04 16.81 -3.56
C SER A 165 1.90 16.09 -2.84
N GLN A 166 2.16 14.88 -2.31
CA GLN A 166 1.21 14.16 -1.46
C GLN A 166 0.95 14.90 -0.14
N LEU A 167 2.01 15.33 0.56
CA LEU A 167 1.87 16.09 1.81
C LEU A 167 1.12 17.40 1.60
N GLN A 168 1.41 18.14 0.53
CA GLN A 168 0.72 19.39 0.18
C GLN A 168 -0.79 19.15 -0.01
N ARG A 169 -1.17 18.14 -0.80
CA ARG A 169 -2.60 17.78 -0.97
C ARG A 169 -3.26 17.41 0.35
N GLY A 170 -2.55 16.69 1.22
CA GLY A 170 -3.02 16.37 2.57
C GLY A 170 -3.23 17.62 3.43
N VAL A 171 -2.30 18.58 3.38
CA VAL A 171 -2.39 19.85 4.11
C VAL A 171 -3.59 20.66 3.63
N ASP A 172 -3.81 20.75 2.32
CA ASP A 172 -4.94 21.47 1.74
C ASP A 172 -6.28 20.79 2.04
N ALA A 173 -6.33 19.46 2.06
CA ALA A 173 -7.50 18.70 2.49
C ALA A 173 -7.79 18.91 3.98
N GLY A 174 -6.78 18.79 4.85
CA GLY A 174 -6.92 18.97 6.29
C GLY A 174 -7.31 20.39 6.68
N ALA A 175 -6.75 21.42 6.02
CA ALA A 175 -7.13 22.81 6.25
C ALA A 175 -8.60 23.08 5.90
N ARG A 176 -9.07 22.56 4.75
CA ARG A 176 -10.49 22.63 4.37
C ARG A 176 -11.39 21.93 5.39
N ALA A 177 -11.01 20.72 5.80
CA ALA A 177 -11.78 19.93 6.76
C ALA A 177 -11.87 20.63 8.13
N LEU A 178 -10.79 21.28 8.58
CA LEU A 178 -10.77 22.06 9.81
C LEU A 178 -11.65 23.32 9.70
N SER A 179 -11.62 24.02 8.56
CA SER A 179 -12.46 25.20 8.32
C SER A 179 -13.96 24.88 8.27
N ALA A 180 -14.32 23.69 7.78
CA ALA A 180 -15.70 23.22 7.75
C ALA A 180 -16.20 22.75 9.12
N ASN A 181 -15.30 22.53 10.09
CA ASN A 181 -15.66 22.11 11.43
C ASN A 181 -15.97 23.32 12.31
N ALA A 182 -17.25 23.57 12.57
CA ALA A 182 -17.71 24.65 13.45
C ALA A 182 -17.18 24.51 14.90
N ASP A 183 -16.92 23.27 15.34
CA ASP A 183 -16.42 22.99 16.69
C ASP A 183 -14.90 22.80 16.67
N GLY A 184 -14.19 23.93 16.76
CA GLY A 184 -12.73 23.99 16.65
C GLY A 184 -11.97 23.24 17.76
N ASP A 185 -12.56 23.04 18.94
CA ASP A 185 -11.81 22.63 20.14
C ASP A 185 -11.96 21.17 20.53
N THR A 186 -12.47 20.33 19.61
CA THR A 186 -12.47 18.89 19.84
C THR A 186 -11.04 18.32 19.85
N PRO A 187 -10.74 17.26 20.65
CA PRO A 187 -9.43 16.62 20.66
C PRO A 187 -8.96 16.17 19.27
N ALA A 188 -9.90 15.72 18.42
CA ALA A 188 -9.61 15.33 17.05
C ALA A 188 -9.22 16.54 16.16
N ALA A 189 -9.87 17.69 16.34
CA ALA A 189 -9.49 18.93 15.64
C ALA A 189 -8.13 19.45 16.10
N GLN A 190 -7.82 19.37 17.40
CA GLN A 190 -6.49 19.71 17.93
C GLN A 190 -5.39 18.79 17.38
N ALA A 191 -5.65 17.48 17.31
CA ALA A 191 -4.73 16.52 16.70
C ALA A 191 -4.48 16.83 15.22
N LEU A 192 -5.54 17.18 14.46
CA LEU A 192 -5.42 17.58 13.06
C LEU A 192 -4.62 18.89 12.90
N ARG A 193 -4.86 19.90 13.75
CA ARG A 193 -4.06 21.16 13.76
C ARG A 193 -2.57 20.87 13.97
N LYS A 194 -2.24 20.06 14.98
CA LYS A 194 -0.86 19.65 15.24
C LYS A 194 -0.23 18.94 14.04
N ALA A 195 -0.95 18.00 13.42
CA ALA A 195 -0.46 17.30 12.24
C ALA A 195 -0.28 18.23 11.03
N LEU A 196 -1.16 19.22 10.85
CA LEU A 196 -1.05 20.24 9.80
C LEU A 196 0.18 21.12 10.00
N ASP A 197 0.44 21.58 11.22
CA ASP A 197 1.60 22.43 11.52
C ASP A 197 2.91 21.66 11.33
N GLN A 198 2.95 20.40 11.77
CA GLN A 198 4.06 19.48 11.49
C GLN A 198 4.25 19.27 9.98
N GLY A 199 3.17 19.00 9.24
CA GLY A 199 3.20 18.83 7.79
C GLY A 199 3.75 20.06 7.07
N ARG A 200 3.26 21.25 7.41
CA ARG A 200 3.73 22.53 6.82
C ARG A 200 5.22 22.76 7.06
N SER A 201 5.69 22.50 8.29
CA SER A 201 7.12 22.64 8.62
C SER A 201 8.02 21.69 7.84
N LEU A 202 7.49 20.55 7.38
CA LEU A 202 8.23 19.51 6.67
C LEU A 202 8.19 19.65 5.15
N LEU A 203 7.37 20.55 4.58
CA LEU A 203 7.30 20.74 3.12
C LEU A 203 8.64 21.21 2.54
N SER A 204 9.44 21.98 3.30
CA SER A 204 10.78 22.40 2.91
C SER A 204 11.87 21.36 3.21
N SER A 205 11.55 20.27 3.91
CA SER A 205 12.50 19.21 4.26
C SER A 205 13.05 18.50 3.02
N GLY A 206 14.33 18.14 3.03
CA GLY A 206 14.96 17.27 2.01
C GLY A 206 14.79 15.77 2.28
N ASP A 207 14.18 15.40 3.41
CA ASP A 207 14.02 14.02 3.85
C ASP A 207 12.64 13.46 3.45
N ALA A 208 12.62 12.66 2.37
CA ALA A 208 11.40 12.06 1.85
C ALA A 208 10.71 11.11 2.84
N ALA A 209 11.46 10.38 3.66
CA ALA A 209 10.90 9.44 4.63
C ALA A 209 10.17 10.17 5.78
N ARG A 210 10.72 11.29 6.24
CA ARG A 210 10.05 12.18 7.21
C ARG A 210 8.77 12.78 6.62
N ILE A 211 8.80 13.22 5.36
CA ILE A 211 7.62 13.76 4.67
C ILE A 211 6.51 12.70 4.57
N GLN A 212 6.86 11.46 4.20
CA GLN A 212 5.89 10.35 4.14
C GLN A 212 5.30 10.00 5.52
N THR A 213 6.12 10.04 6.57
CA THR A 213 5.62 9.83 7.94
C THR A 213 4.64 10.93 8.35
N ALA A 214 4.93 12.17 8.01
CA ALA A 214 4.06 13.31 8.26
C ALA A 214 2.75 13.24 7.45
N SER A 215 2.79 12.79 6.19
CA SER A 215 1.58 12.62 5.39
C SER A 215 0.69 11.51 5.96
N ALA A 216 1.27 10.38 6.39
CA ALA A 216 0.52 9.31 7.03
C ALA A 216 -0.11 9.76 8.38
N ALA A 217 0.63 10.52 9.19
CA ALA A 217 0.11 11.09 10.43
C ALA A 217 -1.07 12.04 10.17
N LEU A 218 -0.95 12.91 9.16
CA LEU A 218 -1.99 13.83 8.74
C LEU A 218 -3.26 13.12 8.24
N GLU A 219 -3.11 12.08 7.41
CA GLU A 219 -4.23 11.26 6.97
C GLU A 219 -4.93 10.56 8.14
N SER A 220 -4.16 10.05 9.11
CA SER A 220 -4.74 9.40 10.30
C SER A 220 -5.55 10.40 11.14
N ALA A 221 -5.05 11.62 11.33
CA ALA A 221 -5.72 12.67 12.07
C ALA A 221 -7.00 13.14 11.35
N LEU A 222 -6.96 13.22 10.02
CA LEU A 222 -8.13 13.56 9.21
C LEU A 222 -9.24 12.51 9.38
N ARG A 223 -8.92 11.21 9.27
CA ARG A 223 -9.89 10.12 9.48
C ARG A 223 -10.47 10.12 10.90
N GLN A 224 -9.65 10.41 11.91
CA GLN A 224 -10.12 10.55 13.30
C GLN A 224 -11.11 11.71 13.46
N MET A 225 -10.85 12.84 12.80
CA MET A 225 -11.77 13.97 12.80
C MET A 225 -13.10 13.61 12.11
N GLU A 226 -13.06 13.01 10.92
CA GLU A 226 -14.27 12.59 10.18
C GLU A 226 -15.12 11.60 10.97
N THR A 227 -14.48 10.59 11.59
CA THR A 227 -15.19 9.63 12.46
C THR A 227 -15.81 10.29 13.68
N SER A 228 -15.12 11.27 14.29
CA SER A 228 -15.69 12.04 15.41
C SER A 228 -16.89 12.89 15.00
N GLN A 229 -16.87 13.47 13.80
CA GLN A 229 -17.98 14.25 13.24
C GLN A 229 -19.17 13.35 12.91
N ALA A 230 -18.92 12.20 12.28
CA ALA A 230 -19.96 11.21 11.99
C ALA A 230 -20.65 10.72 13.26
N ARG A 231 -19.88 10.44 14.33
CA ARG A 231 -20.43 10.06 15.64
C ARG A 231 -21.29 11.15 16.25
N ARG A 232 -20.85 12.42 16.18
CA ARG A 232 -21.64 13.56 16.68
C ARG A 232 -22.92 13.78 15.88
N ALA A 233 -22.85 13.71 14.55
CA ALA A 233 -24.02 13.81 13.69
C ALA A 233 -25.04 12.70 14.00
N LEU A 234 -24.57 11.46 14.17
CA LEU A 234 -25.40 10.33 14.57
C LEU A 234 -26.02 10.56 15.96
N ALA A 235 -25.23 11.02 16.94
CA ALA A 235 -25.73 11.34 18.27
C ALA A 235 -26.80 12.45 18.23
N GLY A 236 -26.65 13.46 17.38
CA GLY A 236 -27.65 14.49 17.14
C GLY A 236 -28.95 13.92 16.58
N GLN A 237 -28.88 13.06 15.57
CA GLN A 237 -30.05 12.39 14.97
C GLN A 237 -30.77 11.46 15.97
N VAL A 238 -30.01 10.71 16.77
CA VAL A 238 -30.56 9.86 17.82
C VAL A 238 -31.25 10.71 18.88
N ARG A 239 -30.59 11.78 19.34
CA ARG A 239 -31.14 12.70 20.34
C ARG A 239 -32.44 13.33 19.85
N SER A 240 -32.50 13.86 18.64
CA SER A 240 -33.71 14.50 18.11
C SER A 240 -34.91 13.54 18.03
N ARG A 241 -34.66 12.24 17.85
CA ARG A 241 -35.70 11.20 17.79
C ARG A 241 -36.14 10.70 19.17
N LEU A 242 -35.20 10.52 20.09
CA LEU A 242 -35.49 10.04 21.44
C LEU A 242 -36.00 11.15 22.36
N GLN A 243 -35.63 12.41 22.12
CA GLN A 243 -35.98 13.54 22.99
C GLN A 243 -37.50 13.71 23.20
N PRO A 244 -38.37 13.64 22.17
CA PRO A 244 -39.81 13.72 22.38
C PRO A 244 -40.36 12.58 23.23
N LEU A 245 -39.79 11.37 23.10
CA LEU A 245 -40.20 10.19 23.84
C LEU A 245 -39.75 10.27 25.31
N ALA A 246 -38.51 10.67 25.55
CA ALA A 246 -38.00 10.93 26.89
C ALA A 246 -38.76 12.08 27.58
N ALA A 247 -39.10 13.15 26.85
CA ALA A 247 -39.89 14.26 27.39
C ALA A 247 -41.31 13.81 27.80
N ALA A 248 -41.99 13.04 26.95
CA ALA A 248 -43.31 12.48 27.27
C ALA A 248 -43.26 11.57 28.50
N TRP A 249 -42.24 10.70 28.59
CA TRP A 249 -42.01 9.84 29.75
C TRP A 249 -41.85 10.65 31.05
N LEU A 250 -40.99 11.68 31.03
CA LEU A 250 -40.73 12.53 32.20
C LEU A 250 -41.93 13.39 32.61
N GLN A 251 -42.83 13.71 31.67
CA GLN A 251 -44.09 14.42 31.96
C GLN A 251 -45.20 13.49 32.47
N GLY A 252 -44.97 12.17 32.51
CA GLY A 252 -45.98 11.18 32.87
C GLY A 252 -47.00 10.88 31.76
N ASP A 253 -46.75 11.32 30.52
CA ASP A 253 -47.59 11.01 29.37
C ASP A 253 -47.23 9.61 28.83
N PHE A 254 -47.56 8.59 29.63
CA PHE A 254 -47.26 7.20 29.32
C PHE A 254 -48.03 6.69 28.09
N ALA A 255 -49.22 7.23 27.81
CA ALA A 255 -49.99 6.87 26.62
C ALA A 255 -49.25 7.24 25.33
N LYS A 256 -48.65 8.43 25.28
CA LYS A 256 -47.84 8.87 24.15
C LYS A 256 -46.57 8.05 23.96
N VAL A 257 -45.91 7.66 25.05
CA VAL A 257 -44.73 6.78 24.98
C VAL A 257 -45.13 5.36 24.55
N ALA A 258 -46.22 4.82 25.07
CA ALA A 258 -46.74 3.48 24.76
C ALA A 258 -47.20 3.31 23.31
N SER A 259 -47.65 4.41 22.68
CA SER A 259 -48.09 4.47 21.29
C SER A 259 -46.98 4.73 20.27
N TRP A 260 -45.73 4.95 20.73
CA TRP A 260 -44.60 5.16 19.83
C TRP A 260 -44.33 3.92 18.95
N SER A 261 -44.26 4.14 17.64
CA SER A 261 -44.15 3.09 16.62
C SER A 261 -43.10 3.38 15.54
N ASN A 262 -42.29 4.44 15.68
CA ASN A 262 -41.29 4.84 14.68
C ASN A 262 -39.99 4.01 14.75
N GLU A 263 -40.12 2.68 14.82
CA GLU A 263 -39.00 1.74 14.96
C GLU A 263 -38.03 1.81 13.76
N SER A 264 -38.58 2.00 12.55
CA SER A 264 -37.80 2.09 11.32
C SER A 264 -36.80 3.24 11.30
N GLU A 265 -37.08 4.32 12.05
CA GLU A 265 -36.18 5.45 12.15
C GLU A 265 -34.92 5.10 12.97
N LEU A 266 -35.06 4.29 14.02
CA LEU A 266 -33.96 3.92 14.90
C LEU A 266 -33.25 2.62 14.50
N ALA A 267 -33.72 1.94 13.45
CA ALA A 267 -33.14 0.68 12.96
C ALA A 267 -31.63 0.78 12.63
N SER A 268 -31.14 1.97 12.26
CA SER A 268 -29.71 2.22 11.98
C SER A 268 -28.84 2.35 13.24
N VAL A 269 -29.44 2.48 14.43
CA VAL A 269 -28.73 2.62 15.71
C VAL A 269 -29.35 1.63 16.72
N PRO A 270 -28.89 0.37 16.73
CA PRO A 270 -29.48 -0.71 17.54
C PRO A 270 -29.64 -0.35 19.02
N ALA A 271 -28.64 0.28 19.63
CA ALA A 271 -28.71 0.68 21.03
C ALA A 271 -29.83 1.70 21.31
N ALA A 272 -30.02 2.69 20.44
CA ALA A 272 -31.10 3.67 20.57
C ALA A 272 -32.48 3.04 20.37
N HIS A 273 -32.57 2.08 19.44
CA HIS A 273 -33.81 1.33 19.22
C HIS A 273 -34.17 0.48 20.46
N ALA A 274 -33.20 -0.23 21.03
CA ALA A 274 -33.41 -1.02 22.23
C ALA A 274 -33.88 -0.16 23.42
N GLU A 275 -33.29 1.03 23.62
CA GLU A 275 -33.72 1.99 24.64
C GLU A 275 -35.14 2.54 24.40
N ALA A 276 -35.51 2.83 23.15
CA ALA A 276 -36.86 3.26 22.82
C ALA A 276 -37.91 2.17 23.13
N LEU A 277 -37.61 0.91 22.80
CA LEU A 277 -38.45 -0.23 23.15
C LEU A 277 -38.55 -0.41 24.66
N LEU A 278 -37.45 -0.23 25.39
CA LEU A 278 -37.43 -0.31 26.85
C LEU A 278 -38.33 0.78 27.47
N MET A 279 -38.24 2.02 26.99
CA MET A 279 -39.12 3.11 27.43
C MET A 279 -40.60 2.83 27.08
N ARG A 280 -40.89 2.29 25.89
CA ARG A 280 -42.24 1.89 25.50
C ARG A 280 -42.81 0.80 26.41
N ALA A 281 -42.01 -0.22 26.71
CA ALA A 281 -42.40 -1.31 27.62
C ALA A 281 -42.65 -0.77 29.03
N ALA A 282 -41.80 0.14 29.51
CA ALA A 282 -41.98 0.79 30.80
C ALA A 282 -43.29 1.60 30.85
N ALA A 283 -43.62 2.33 29.78
CA ALA A 283 -44.86 3.12 29.72
C ALA A 283 -46.12 2.25 29.70
N ARG A 284 -46.08 1.14 28.96
CA ARG A 284 -47.17 0.15 28.97
C ARG A 284 -47.32 -0.50 30.35
N TYR A 285 -46.21 -0.75 31.05
CA TYR A 285 -46.26 -1.28 32.41
C TYR A 285 -46.87 -0.28 33.40
N GLU A 286 -46.49 1.00 33.34
CA GLU A 286 -47.10 2.03 34.20
C GLU A 286 -48.59 2.19 33.92
N LEU A 287 -49.02 2.17 32.65
CA LEU A 287 -50.45 2.18 32.29
C LEU A 287 -51.21 0.96 32.82
N TYR A 288 -50.60 -0.22 32.76
CA TYR A 288 -51.16 -1.45 33.33
C TYR A 288 -51.35 -1.35 34.84
N VAL A 289 -50.35 -0.83 35.57
CA VAL A 289 -50.43 -0.63 37.02
C VAL A 289 -51.47 0.44 37.38
N LEU A 290 -51.49 1.57 36.68
CA LEU A 290 -52.47 2.65 36.88
C LEU A 290 -53.91 2.20 36.55
N GLY A 291 -54.07 1.29 35.60
CA GLY A 291 -55.35 0.64 35.26
C GLY A 291 -55.80 -0.42 36.27
N GLY A 292 -55.11 -0.58 37.40
CA GLY A 292 -55.43 -1.56 38.45
C GLY A 292 -55.11 -2.99 38.05
N GLU A 293 -54.09 -3.19 37.20
CA GLU A 293 -53.57 -4.50 36.80
C GLU A 293 -54.61 -5.40 36.06
N ARG A 294 -55.64 -4.79 35.43
CA ARG A 294 -56.77 -5.52 34.80
C ARG A 294 -56.51 -5.90 33.34
N ASP A 295 -55.74 -5.10 32.61
CA ASP A 295 -55.53 -5.30 31.17
C ASP A 295 -54.33 -6.22 30.90
N MET A 296 -54.60 -7.52 30.80
CA MET A 296 -53.57 -8.52 30.49
C MET A 296 -52.95 -8.35 29.09
N ALA A 297 -53.66 -7.74 28.14
CA ALA A 297 -53.13 -7.52 26.79
C ALA A 297 -51.99 -6.51 26.81
N LEU A 298 -52.12 -5.44 27.62
CA LEU A 298 -51.01 -4.50 27.87
C LEU A 298 -49.81 -5.19 28.50
N PHE A 299 -50.03 -6.06 29.50
CA PHE A 299 -48.94 -6.77 30.16
C PHE A 299 -48.17 -7.71 29.21
N GLU A 300 -48.87 -8.43 28.34
CA GLU A 300 -48.20 -9.27 27.33
C GLU A 300 -47.43 -8.44 26.29
N GLN A 301 -47.93 -7.27 25.91
CA GLN A 301 -47.19 -6.34 25.05
C GLN A 301 -45.90 -5.83 25.72
N VAL A 302 -45.90 -5.61 27.06
CA VAL A 302 -44.67 -5.29 27.80
C VAL A 302 -43.64 -6.40 27.62
N ARG A 303 -44.04 -7.67 27.78
CA ARG A 303 -43.12 -8.82 27.63
C ARG A 303 -42.61 -8.98 26.20
N VAL A 304 -43.42 -8.64 25.20
CA VAL A 304 -42.99 -8.61 23.78
C VAL A 304 -41.93 -7.54 23.58
N ASP A 305 -42.17 -6.31 24.03
CA ASP A 305 -41.22 -5.20 23.90
C ASP A 305 -39.91 -5.48 24.65
N LEU A 306 -39.97 -6.05 25.85
CA LEU A 306 -38.79 -6.41 26.64
C LEU A 306 -37.92 -7.47 25.95
N ARG A 307 -38.55 -8.51 25.39
CA ARG A 307 -37.84 -9.53 24.60
C ARG A 307 -37.24 -8.94 23.33
N ALA A 308 -37.96 -8.04 22.65
CA ALA A 308 -37.46 -7.36 21.47
C ALA A 308 -36.26 -6.46 21.80
N ALA A 309 -36.33 -5.68 22.88
CA ALA A 309 -35.23 -4.82 23.34
C ALA A 309 -33.98 -5.64 23.67
N ARG A 310 -34.14 -6.76 24.41
CA ARG A 310 -33.03 -7.67 24.73
C ARG A 310 -32.40 -8.30 23.49
N ARG A 311 -33.20 -8.78 22.54
CA ARG A 311 -32.69 -9.34 21.28
C ARG A 311 -31.82 -8.36 20.49
N ILE A 312 -32.07 -7.06 20.62
CA ILE A 312 -31.27 -6.02 19.96
C ILE A 312 -30.01 -5.69 20.77
N SER A 313 -30.10 -5.73 22.10
CA SER A 313 -28.97 -5.44 22.99
C SER A 313 -29.01 -6.31 24.24
N ASP A 314 -28.21 -7.38 24.25
CA ASP A 314 -28.09 -8.31 25.38
C ASP A 314 -27.52 -7.65 26.65
N GLN A 315 -26.78 -6.55 26.48
CA GLN A 315 -26.16 -5.79 27.58
C GLN A 315 -27.07 -4.69 28.15
N LEU A 316 -28.29 -4.53 27.62
CA LEU A 316 -29.21 -3.49 28.06
C LEU A 316 -29.61 -3.70 29.52
N GLN A 317 -29.44 -2.68 30.35
CA GLN A 317 -29.88 -2.68 31.74
C GLN A 317 -30.71 -1.43 32.06
N PRO A 318 -31.94 -1.56 32.57
CA PRO A 318 -32.74 -0.42 32.97
C PRO A 318 -32.07 0.33 34.14
N SER A 319 -31.85 1.63 33.94
CA SER A 319 -31.27 2.52 34.94
C SER A 319 -32.07 2.53 36.24
N LYS A 320 -31.37 2.49 37.38
CA LYS A 320 -31.98 2.55 38.72
C LYS A 320 -32.73 3.86 38.98
N ASN A 321 -32.37 4.93 38.27
CA ASN A 321 -32.90 6.27 38.48
C ASN A 321 -34.08 6.59 37.54
N ALA A 322 -34.22 5.87 36.43
CA ALA A 322 -35.23 6.16 35.41
C ALA A 322 -36.44 5.22 35.48
N TYR A 323 -36.30 4.05 36.11
CA TYR A 323 -37.31 2.99 36.08
C TYR A 323 -37.63 2.46 37.49
N SER A 324 -38.90 2.13 37.72
CA SER A 324 -39.37 1.63 39.00
C SER A 324 -38.74 0.27 39.38
N PRO A 325 -38.54 -0.03 40.68
CA PRO A 325 -37.99 -1.32 41.11
C PRO A 325 -38.79 -2.53 40.61
N ARG A 326 -40.13 -2.41 40.54
CA ARG A 326 -41.01 -3.47 40.02
C ARG A 326 -40.77 -3.73 38.53
N PHE A 327 -40.67 -2.68 37.71
CA PHE A 327 -40.34 -2.83 36.29
C PHE A 327 -38.94 -3.45 36.08
N ARG A 328 -37.95 -3.04 36.87
CA ARG A 328 -36.59 -3.61 36.80
C ARG A 328 -36.57 -5.10 37.16
N ALA A 329 -37.38 -5.52 38.14
CA ALA A 329 -37.53 -6.93 38.49
C ALA A 329 -38.20 -7.72 37.34
N LEU A 330 -39.22 -7.15 36.69
CA LEU A 330 -39.85 -7.72 35.50
C LEU A 330 -38.86 -7.84 34.33
N PHE A 331 -38.05 -6.81 34.09
CA PHE A 331 -36.99 -6.87 33.09
C PHE A 331 -36.00 -8.00 33.38
N ALA A 332 -35.61 -8.19 34.65
CA ALA A 332 -34.67 -9.24 35.04
C ALA A 332 -35.26 -10.65 34.86
N SER A 333 -36.55 -10.83 35.13
CA SER A 333 -37.24 -12.13 35.00
C SER A 333 -37.59 -12.49 33.55
N THR A 334 -37.70 -11.50 32.66
CA THR A 334 -37.97 -11.72 31.23
C THR A 334 -36.68 -12.14 30.53
N ARG A 335 -36.49 -13.45 30.33
CA ARG A 335 -35.41 -14.03 29.50
C ARG A 335 -35.84 -14.21 28.06
#